data_AF-A0A0C2FAX4-F1
#
_entry.id   AF-A0A0C2FAX4-F1
#
_cell.length_a   1.000
_cell.length_b   1.000
_cell.length_c   1.000
_cell.angle_alpha   90.00
_cell.angle_beta   90.00
_cell.angle_gamma   90.00
#
_symmetry.space_group_name_H-M   'P 1'
#
loop_
_entity.id
_entity.type
_entity.pdbx_description
1 polymer ?
#
loop_
_entity_poly.entity_id
_entity_poly.type
_entity_poly.pdbx_seq_one_letter_code
_entity_poly.pdbx_strand_id
1 'polypeptide(L)'
;MTTLQELLVTFSRSNKVIFLDGMVLVDEETVREGRRVTATLLAAFRYGREDLDVLGLTFRKDLISQQYQVYPPNPSQSTRPLTRLQERLKRKLGDLAFPFWFEVPPRSASSVTLQPAPGDTGKPCGVDYELKTTVGGPDTNTNDRQRRNSSVRLAIRKLTYAPWEARPQPTADVSKDFMMSAGLLHMEASLDKEMYYHGESIAVNVHLQNNSNKSVKKLKVSVVQIADICLFTTASYTCEVARVES
;
A
#
# COMPACT_ATOMS: atom_id res chain seq x y z
N MET A 1 -7.01 -27.67 -8.14
CA MET A 1 -7.66 -26.40 -7.73
C MET A 1 -7.20 -26.07 -6.32
N THR A 2 -6.15 -25.27 -6.20
CA THR A 2 -5.67 -24.76 -4.90
C THR A 2 -5.29 -23.32 -5.15
N THR A 3 -6.27 -22.42 -5.05
CA THR A 3 -6.03 -20.98 -5.00
C THR A 3 -5.43 -20.67 -3.63
N LEU A 4 -4.13 -20.88 -3.49
CA LEU A 4 -3.35 -20.32 -2.40
C LEU A 4 -3.30 -18.80 -2.61
N GLN A 5 -4.26 -18.08 -2.04
CA GLN A 5 -4.13 -16.65 -1.77
C GLN A 5 -3.16 -16.47 -0.60
N GLU A 6 -1.87 -16.77 -0.83
CA GLU A 6 -0.83 -16.39 0.12
C GLU A 6 -0.58 -14.89 -0.03
N LEU A 7 -1.13 -14.10 0.89
CA LEU A 7 -0.91 -12.66 0.95
C LEU A 7 0.57 -12.41 1.28
N LEU A 8 1.40 -12.19 0.25
CA LEU A 8 2.81 -11.85 0.46
C LEU A 8 2.90 -10.40 0.96
N VAL A 9 3.34 -10.24 2.21
CA VAL A 9 3.56 -8.92 2.82
C VAL A 9 5.05 -8.58 2.70
N THR A 10 5.34 -7.46 2.05
CA THR A 10 6.70 -6.92 2.00
C THR A 10 6.78 -5.65 2.84
N PHE A 11 7.79 -5.57 3.71
CA PHE A 11 8.04 -4.41 4.55
C PHE A 11 9.09 -3.51 3.92
N SER A 12 8.76 -2.23 3.79
CA SER A 12 9.65 -1.19 3.28
C SER A 12 10.22 -0.37 4.43
N ARG A 13 11.54 -0.17 4.42
CA ARG A 13 12.22 0.85 5.22
C ARG A 13 12.62 1.97 4.27
N SER A 14 12.49 3.23 4.69
CA SER A 14 12.43 4.42 3.82
C SER A 14 13.58 4.61 2.82
N ASN A 15 14.72 3.94 3.02
CA ASN A 15 15.91 4.03 2.15
C ASN A 15 16.44 2.67 1.65
N LYS A 16 15.72 1.57 1.83
CA LYS A 16 16.16 0.25 1.36
C LYS A 16 15.35 -0.20 0.16
N VAL A 17 16.07 -0.65 -0.87
CA VAL A 17 15.51 -1.40 -1.98
C VAL A 17 14.90 -2.68 -1.45
N ILE A 18 13.67 -2.98 -1.86
CA ILE A 18 12.99 -4.24 -1.53
C ILE A 18 13.07 -5.15 -2.74
N PHE A 19 13.45 -6.39 -2.50
CA PHE A 19 13.38 -7.44 -3.49
C PHE A 19 12.17 -8.31 -3.22
N LEU A 20 11.40 -8.56 -4.28
CA LEU A 20 10.34 -9.55 -4.26
C LEU A 20 10.87 -10.78 -4.98
N ASP A 21 11.15 -11.83 -4.23
CA ASP A 21 11.68 -13.09 -4.74
C ASP A 21 10.57 -14.14 -4.78
N GLY A 22 10.51 -14.93 -5.85
CA GLY A 22 9.53 -16.01 -5.96
C GLY A 22 9.99 -17.13 -6.88
N MET A 23 9.13 -18.15 -6.99
CA MET A 23 9.29 -19.31 -7.88
C MET A 23 7.98 -19.55 -8.63
N VAL A 24 8.08 -19.97 -9.89
CA VAL A 24 6.95 -20.44 -10.69
C VAL A 24 7.22 -21.88 -11.09
N LEU A 25 6.26 -22.75 -10.82
CA LEU A 25 6.24 -24.10 -11.36
C LEU A 25 5.59 -24.05 -12.75
N VAL A 26 6.28 -24.60 -13.75
CA VAL A 26 5.79 -24.64 -15.14
C VAL A 26 5.39 -26.07 -15.48
N ASP A 27 4.20 -26.25 -16.04
CA ASP A 27 3.73 -27.57 -16.46
C ASP A 27 4.51 -28.08 -17.68
N GLU A 28 4.74 -29.39 -17.74
CA GLU A 28 5.46 -30.06 -18.85
C GLU A 28 4.82 -29.79 -20.22
N GLU A 29 3.50 -29.65 -20.27
CA GLU A 29 2.77 -29.33 -21.50
C GLU A 29 3.18 -27.95 -22.04
N THR A 30 3.31 -26.96 -21.15
CA THR A 30 3.74 -25.60 -21.51
C THR A 30 5.17 -25.60 -22.07
N VAL A 31 6.03 -26.45 -21.51
CA VAL A 31 7.41 -26.67 -21.98
C VAL A 31 7.42 -27.33 -23.35
N ARG A 32 6.62 -28.40 -23.54
CA ARG A 32 6.53 -29.18 -24.78
C ARG A 32 6.03 -28.34 -25.96
N GLU A 33 5.07 -27.47 -25.71
CA GLU A 33 4.50 -26.56 -26.71
C GLU A 33 5.38 -25.31 -26.96
N GLY A 34 6.50 -25.15 -26.23
CA GLY A 34 7.40 -24.02 -26.39
C GLY A 34 6.79 -22.67 -25.99
N ARG A 35 5.80 -22.67 -25.09
CA ARG A 35 5.12 -21.44 -24.66
C ARG A 35 6.01 -20.63 -23.73
N ARG A 36 5.83 -19.30 -23.75
CA ARG A 36 6.60 -18.37 -22.92
C ARG A 36 5.84 -18.07 -21.62
N VAL A 37 6.53 -18.15 -20.49
CA VAL A 37 5.99 -17.77 -19.17
C VAL A 37 6.65 -16.47 -18.71
N THR A 38 5.82 -15.47 -18.41
CA THR A 38 6.26 -14.15 -17.94
C THR A 38 5.57 -13.84 -16.62
N ALA A 39 6.36 -13.45 -15.62
CA ALA A 39 5.87 -12.83 -14.39
C ALA A 39 5.86 -11.31 -14.56
N THR A 40 4.84 -10.64 -14.05
CA THR A 40 4.67 -9.19 -14.14
C THR A 40 4.33 -8.65 -12.76
N LEU A 41 5.12 -7.70 -12.26
CA LEU A 41 4.80 -6.91 -11.09
C LEU A 41 4.12 -5.63 -11.53
N LEU A 42 2.89 -5.43 -11.08
CA LEU A 42 2.08 -4.25 -11.34
C LEU A 42 1.76 -3.55 -10.02
N ALA A 43 2.04 -2.25 -9.94
CA ALA A 43 1.45 -1.38 -8.94
C ALA A 43 0.57 -0.37 -9.66
N ALA A 44 -0.70 -0.28 -9.28
CA ALA A 44 -1.64 0.64 -9.90
C ALA A 44 -2.33 1.49 -8.84
N PHE A 45 -2.61 2.74 -9.19
CA PHE A 45 -3.56 3.58 -8.48
C PHE A 45 -4.91 3.48 -9.18
N ARG A 46 -5.97 3.21 -8.43
CA ARG A 46 -7.34 3.12 -8.94
C ARG A 46 -8.23 4.13 -8.24
N TYR A 47 -9.08 4.79 -9.03
CA TYR A 47 -10.04 5.79 -8.59
C TYR A 47 -11.31 5.70 -9.46
N GLY A 48 -12.50 5.79 -8.85
CA GLY A 48 -13.80 5.84 -9.55
C GLY A 48 -14.72 4.62 -9.33
N ARG A 49 -16.03 4.83 -9.54
CA ARG A 49 -17.09 3.80 -9.52
C ARG A 49 -17.14 3.06 -10.87
N GLU A 50 -17.31 1.74 -10.85
CA GLU A 50 -17.46 0.94 -12.09
C GLU A 50 -18.79 1.19 -12.83
N ASP A 51 -19.79 1.81 -12.16
CA ASP A 51 -21.19 1.83 -12.64
C ASP A 51 -21.60 3.09 -13.44
N LEU A 52 -20.69 4.03 -13.73
CA LEU A 52 -21.03 5.32 -14.37
C LEU A 52 -20.45 5.46 -15.79
N ASP A 53 -20.77 4.53 -16.68
CA ASP A 53 -20.22 4.46 -18.04
C ASP A 53 -20.84 5.43 -19.08
N VAL A 54 -21.37 6.58 -18.65
CA VAL A 54 -21.84 7.62 -19.60
C VAL A 54 -21.21 9.00 -19.36
N LEU A 55 -20.75 9.31 -18.13
CA LEU A 55 -19.94 10.52 -17.82
C LEU A 55 -18.96 10.33 -16.63
N GLY A 56 -18.77 9.11 -16.10
CA GLY A 56 -18.03 8.80 -14.87
C GLY A 56 -16.67 8.14 -15.09
N LEU A 57 -15.62 8.86 -14.74
CA LEU A 57 -14.23 8.50 -15.00
C LEU A 57 -13.75 7.38 -14.05
N THR A 58 -13.74 6.13 -14.53
CA THR A 58 -12.87 5.10 -13.94
C THR A 58 -11.43 5.42 -14.34
N PHE A 59 -10.62 5.80 -13.36
CA PHE A 59 -9.22 6.13 -13.55
C PHE A 59 -8.34 5.04 -12.98
N ARG A 60 -7.46 4.51 -13.82
CA ARG A 60 -6.40 3.62 -13.42
C ARG A 60 -5.09 4.15 -13.96
N LYS A 61 -4.14 4.39 -13.07
CA LYS A 61 -2.77 4.76 -13.43
C LYS A 61 -1.82 3.69 -12.94
N ASP A 62 -1.15 3.03 -13.87
CA ASP A 62 -0.08 2.11 -13.53
C ASP A 62 1.12 2.95 -13.03
N LEU A 63 1.50 2.74 -11.77
CA LEU A 63 2.62 3.40 -11.09
C LEU A 63 3.92 2.64 -11.34
N ILE A 64 3.85 1.31 -11.34
CA ILE A 64 4.97 0.40 -11.61
C ILE A 64 4.47 -0.70 -12.53
N SER A 65 5.25 -1.00 -13.57
CA SER A 65 5.07 -2.16 -14.43
C SER A 65 6.44 -2.73 -14.74
N GLN A 66 6.75 -3.91 -14.20
CA GLN A 66 7.97 -4.64 -14.46
C GLN A 66 7.62 -6.04 -14.95
N GLN A 67 8.37 -6.54 -15.93
CA GLN A 67 8.19 -7.88 -16.49
C GLN A 67 9.47 -8.69 -16.34
N TYR A 68 9.32 -9.95 -15.96
CA TYR A 68 10.39 -10.92 -15.82
C TYR A 68 10.03 -12.16 -16.63
N GLN A 69 10.84 -12.49 -17.63
CA GLN A 69 10.68 -13.74 -18.38
C GLN A 69 11.18 -14.90 -17.51
N VAL A 70 10.27 -15.82 -17.19
CA VAL A 70 10.56 -16.97 -16.33
C VAL A 70 10.98 -18.17 -17.16
N TYR A 71 10.23 -18.44 -18.23
CA TYR A 71 10.50 -19.55 -19.14
C TYR A 71 10.25 -19.13 -20.60
N PRO A 72 11.08 -19.55 -21.57
CA PRO A 72 12.41 -20.12 -21.35
C PRO A 72 13.32 -19.10 -20.65
N PRO A 73 14.27 -19.53 -19.80
CA PRO A 73 15.21 -18.61 -19.14
C PRO A 73 15.99 -17.82 -20.19
N ASN A 74 15.96 -16.48 -20.10
CA ASN A 74 16.66 -15.65 -21.06
C ASN A 74 18.14 -15.51 -20.65
N PRO A 75 19.11 -15.89 -21.50
CA PRO A 75 20.54 -15.83 -21.16
C PRO A 75 21.07 -14.40 -20.95
N SER A 76 20.38 -13.38 -21.49
CA SER A 76 20.73 -11.97 -21.30
C SER A 76 20.23 -11.38 -19.97
N GLN A 77 19.41 -12.13 -19.23
CA GLN A 77 18.80 -11.66 -17.99
C GLN A 77 19.78 -11.84 -16.82
N SER A 78 19.86 -10.83 -15.95
CA SER A 78 20.79 -10.88 -14.82
C SER A 78 20.45 -12.04 -13.89
N THR A 79 21.41 -12.95 -13.74
CA THR A 79 21.32 -14.09 -12.83
C THR A 79 21.76 -13.65 -11.45
N ARG A 80 20.85 -13.81 -10.48
CA ARG A 80 21.10 -13.55 -9.07
C ARG A 80 21.24 -14.88 -8.35
N PRO A 81 22.08 -15.01 -7.31
CA PRO A 81 22.07 -16.20 -6.48
C PRO A 81 20.67 -16.43 -5.90
N LEU A 82 20.24 -17.69 -5.88
CA LEU A 82 18.95 -18.08 -5.32
C LEU A 82 18.89 -17.73 -3.83
N THR A 83 17.73 -17.28 -3.38
CA THR A 83 17.48 -17.13 -1.95
C THR A 83 17.33 -18.50 -1.28
N ARG A 84 17.55 -18.58 0.03
CA ARG A 84 17.32 -19.81 0.82
C ARG A 84 15.91 -20.36 0.64
N LEU A 85 14.92 -19.50 0.43
CA LEU A 85 13.54 -19.90 0.13
C LEU A 85 13.45 -20.55 -1.25
N GLN A 86 13.99 -19.91 -2.28
CA GLN A 86 14.00 -20.45 -3.64
C GLN A 86 14.75 -21.78 -3.74
N GLU A 87 15.87 -21.95 -3.03
CA GLU A 87 16.59 -23.23 -2.97
C GLU A 87 15.72 -24.35 -2.39
N ARG A 88 15.02 -24.07 -1.29
CA ARG A 88 14.11 -25.04 -0.66
C ARG A 88 12.92 -25.37 -1.58
N LEU A 89 12.35 -24.36 -2.23
CA LEU A 89 11.26 -24.54 -3.18
C LEU A 89 11.72 -25.33 -4.40
N LYS A 90 12.90 -25.06 -4.95
CA LYS A 90 13.48 -25.81 -6.06
C LYS A 90 13.68 -27.29 -5.72
N ARG A 91 14.21 -27.59 -4.52
CA ARG A 91 14.33 -28.99 -4.05
C ARG A 91 12.98 -29.69 -3.87
N LYS A 92 11.93 -28.95 -3.48
CA LYS A 92 10.59 -29.49 -3.23
C LYS A 92 9.75 -29.66 -4.49
N LEU A 93 9.86 -28.73 -5.45
CA LEU A 93 9.02 -28.64 -6.63
C LEU A 93 9.66 -29.27 -7.88
N GLY A 94 10.98 -29.53 -7.86
CA GLY A 94 11.70 -30.18 -8.95
C GLY A 94 12.26 -29.21 -9.99
N ASP A 95 12.69 -29.77 -11.12
CA ASP A 95 13.46 -29.06 -12.16
C ASP A 95 12.64 -28.07 -12.98
N LEU A 96 11.31 -28.22 -12.99
CA LEU A 96 10.38 -27.32 -13.67
C LEU A 96 10.00 -26.09 -12.83
N ALA A 97 10.66 -25.89 -11.69
CA ALA A 97 10.50 -24.72 -10.85
C ALA A 97 11.56 -23.67 -11.21
N PHE A 98 11.11 -22.54 -11.76
CA PHE A 98 11.97 -21.45 -12.21
C PHE A 98 11.85 -20.23 -11.29
N PRO A 99 12.98 -19.62 -10.89
CA PRO A 99 12.98 -18.44 -10.04
C PRO A 99 12.60 -17.18 -10.82
N PHE A 100 12.04 -16.20 -10.11
CA PHE A 100 11.92 -14.82 -10.57
C PHE A 100 12.19 -13.86 -9.42
N TRP A 101 12.48 -12.61 -9.77
CA TRP A 101 12.63 -11.55 -8.79
C TRP A 101 12.24 -10.19 -9.37
N PHE A 102 11.83 -9.27 -8.51
CA PHE A 102 11.58 -7.87 -8.85
C PHE A 102 12.24 -6.93 -7.85
N GLU A 103 12.66 -5.77 -8.35
CA GLU A 103 13.18 -4.69 -7.52
C GLU A 103 12.10 -3.61 -7.36
N VAL A 104 11.57 -3.46 -6.15
CA VAL A 104 10.58 -2.42 -5.87
C VAL A 104 11.32 -1.14 -5.47
N PRO A 105 11.13 -0.02 -6.19
CA PRO A 105 11.80 1.23 -5.88
C PRO A 105 11.52 1.71 -4.44
N PRO A 106 12.52 2.21 -3.68
CA PRO A 106 12.34 2.60 -2.28
C PRO A 106 11.24 3.65 -2.04
N ARG A 107 11.10 4.60 -2.98
CA ARG A 107 10.11 5.70 -2.93
C ARG A 107 8.78 5.36 -3.60
N SER A 108 8.50 4.07 -3.83
CA SER A 108 7.21 3.63 -4.35
C SER A 108 6.11 3.79 -3.31
N ALA A 109 4.90 4.12 -3.75
CA ALA A 109 3.75 4.27 -2.87
C ALA A 109 3.44 2.95 -2.14
N SER A 110 3.11 3.01 -0.86
CA SER A 110 2.70 1.82 -0.11
C SER A 110 1.25 1.44 -0.45
N SER A 111 0.90 0.18 -0.21
CA SER A 111 -0.46 -0.30 -0.42
C SER A 111 -1.41 0.39 0.55
N VAL A 112 -2.32 1.20 0.03
CA VAL A 112 -3.29 1.97 0.80
C VAL A 112 -4.61 1.97 0.06
N THR A 113 -5.71 1.77 0.78
CA THR A 113 -7.06 1.82 0.23
C THR A 113 -7.93 2.67 1.13
N LEU A 114 -8.59 3.66 0.55
CA LEU A 114 -9.65 4.42 1.21
C LEU A 114 -10.89 3.55 1.31
N GLN A 115 -11.45 3.46 2.51
CA GLN A 115 -12.71 2.74 2.67
C GLN A 115 -13.85 3.58 2.09
N PRO A 116 -14.71 2.99 1.25
CA PRO A 116 -15.90 3.68 0.75
C PRO A 116 -16.86 3.97 1.91
N ALA A 117 -17.66 5.04 1.77
CA ALA A 117 -18.72 5.33 2.72
C ALA A 117 -19.78 4.21 2.72
N PRO A 118 -20.49 3.97 3.84
CA PRO A 118 -21.58 3.00 3.87
C PRO A 118 -22.63 3.31 2.79
N GLY A 119 -22.85 2.39 1.85
CA GLY A 119 -23.75 2.57 0.70
C GLY A 119 -23.07 2.88 -0.63
N ASP A 120 -21.74 3.02 -0.65
CA ASP A 120 -20.97 3.13 -1.89
C ASP A 120 -20.52 1.74 -2.38
N THR A 121 -21.01 1.34 -3.55
CA THR A 121 -20.74 0.04 -4.20
C THR A 121 -19.50 0.05 -5.10
N GLY A 122 -18.82 1.19 -5.23
CA GLY A 122 -17.62 1.33 -6.06
C GLY A 122 -16.43 0.52 -5.53
N LYS A 123 -15.48 0.21 -6.42
CA LYS A 123 -14.19 -0.34 -5.98
C LYS A 123 -13.45 0.67 -5.09
N PRO A 124 -12.78 0.21 -4.02
CA PRO A 124 -12.07 1.09 -3.11
C PRO A 124 -10.98 1.86 -3.85
N CYS A 125 -10.90 3.16 -3.61
CA CYS A 125 -9.85 4.02 -4.15
C CYS A 125 -8.52 3.70 -3.44
N GLY A 126 -7.44 3.52 -4.19
CA GLY A 126 -6.17 3.18 -3.55
C GLY A 126 -5.06 2.74 -4.48
N VAL A 127 -3.95 2.36 -3.85
CA VAL A 127 -2.78 1.75 -4.49
C VAL A 127 -2.79 0.25 -4.21
N ASP A 128 -2.91 -0.54 -5.26
CA ASP A 128 -2.83 -2.00 -5.21
C ASP A 128 -1.56 -2.53 -5.90
N TYR A 129 -0.99 -3.60 -5.34
CA TYR A 129 0.10 -4.33 -5.97
C TYR A 129 -0.39 -5.72 -6.37
N GLU A 130 -0.18 -6.08 -7.63
CA GLU A 130 -0.56 -7.36 -8.21
C GLU A 130 0.69 -8.01 -8.83
N LEU A 131 0.96 -9.25 -8.44
CA LEU A 131 1.88 -10.12 -9.14
C LEU A 131 1.07 -11.02 -10.07
N LYS A 132 1.34 -10.94 -11.37
CA LYS A 132 0.63 -11.69 -12.39
C LYS A 132 1.59 -12.54 -13.19
N THR A 133 1.35 -13.85 -13.25
CA THR A 133 2.07 -14.76 -14.13
C THR A 133 1.17 -15.10 -15.31
N THR A 134 1.69 -14.96 -16.53
CA THR A 134 0.97 -15.26 -17.77
C THR A 134 1.74 -16.22 -18.64
N VAL A 135 1.03 -17.17 -19.23
CA VAL A 135 1.55 -18.00 -20.33
C VAL A 135 1.14 -17.37 -21.65
N GLY A 136 2.12 -16.99 -22.46
CA GLY A 136 1.95 -16.46 -23.81
C GLY A 136 2.31 -17.49 -24.87
N GLY A 137 1.61 -17.44 -26.00
CA GLY A 137 2.00 -18.19 -27.20
C GLY A 137 3.31 -17.66 -27.81
N PRO A 138 3.93 -18.41 -28.73
CA PRO A 138 5.17 -18.01 -29.41
C PRO A 138 5.00 -16.76 -30.28
N ASP A 139 3.80 -16.51 -30.82
CA ASP A 139 3.45 -15.29 -31.53
C ASP A 139 2.69 -14.34 -30.61
N THR A 140 3.20 -13.12 -30.44
CA THR A 140 2.70 -12.07 -29.54
C THR A 140 1.25 -11.62 -29.81
N ASN A 141 0.56 -12.22 -30.78
CA ASN A 141 -0.73 -11.80 -31.33
C ASN A 141 -1.92 -12.72 -31.00
N THR A 142 -1.89 -13.41 -29.86
CA THR A 142 -3.05 -14.20 -29.40
C THR A 142 -4.02 -13.36 -28.55
N ASN A 143 -5.24 -13.28 -29.06
CA ASN A 143 -6.51 -12.77 -28.50
C ASN A 143 -6.57 -12.67 -26.95
N ASP A 144 -6.98 -11.50 -26.42
CA ASP A 144 -7.02 -11.18 -24.98
C ASP A 144 -7.88 -12.15 -24.14
N ARG A 145 -8.89 -12.77 -24.76
CA ARG A 145 -9.75 -13.79 -24.12
C ARG A 145 -8.98 -15.05 -23.71
N GLN A 146 -7.99 -15.47 -24.49
CA GLN A 146 -7.23 -16.71 -24.25
C GLN A 146 -6.17 -16.50 -23.15
N ARG A 147 -5.70 -15.26 -22.96
CA ARG A 147 -4.76 -14.85 -21.91
C ARG A 147 -5.35 -14.88 -20.51
N ARG A 148 -6.68 -14.80 -20.34
CA ARG A 148 -7.33 -14.85 -19.01
C ARG A 148 -7.30 -16.24 -18.38
N ASN A 149 -7.46 -17.30 -19.19
CA ASN A 149 -7.50 -18.68 -18.68
C ASN A 149 -6.11 -19.24 -18.36
N SER A 150 -5.06 -18.65 -18.91
CA SER A 150 -3.66 -19.05 -18.67
C SER A 150 -2.89 -17.99 -17.87
N SER A 151 -3.55 -17.37 -16.89
CA SER A 151 -2.92 -16.40 -16.00
C SER A 151 -3.26 -16.64 -14.53
N VAL A 152 -2.25 -16.54 -13.68
CA VAL A 152 -2.38 -16.57 -12.21
C VAL A 152 -2.12 -15.17 -11.69
N ARG A 153 -2.94 -14.70 -10.75
CA ARG A 153 -2.80 -13.38 -10.13
C ARG A 153 -2.75 -13.53 -8.62
N LEU A 154 -1.81 -12.82 -8.01
CA LEU A 154 -1.63 -12.75 -6.57
C LEU A 154 -1.62 -11.28 -6.15
N ALA A 155 -2.55 -10.90 -5.29
CA ALA A 155 -2.52 -9.59 -4.65
C ALA A 155 -1.45 -9.60 -3.55
N ILE A 156 -0.54 -8.63 -3.59
CA ILE A 156 0.53 -8.47 -2.60
C ILE A 156 0.40 -7.09 -1.94
N ARG A 157 1.00 -6.93 -0.76
CA ARG A 157 1.00 -5.63 -0.06
C ARG A 157 2.41 -5.13 0.21
N LYS A 158 2.63 -3.87 -0.09
CA LYS A 158 3.80 -3.10 0.35
C LYS A 158 3.41 -2.28 1.58
N LEU A 159 3.97 -2.63 2.74
CA LEU A 159 3.77 -1.90 3.99
C LEU A 159 4.98 -1.00 4.28
N THR A 160 4.73 0.16 4.90
CA THR A 160 5.81 1.01 5.42
C THR A 160 6.07 0.64 6.86
N TYR A 161 7.31 0.24 7.16
CA TYR A 161 7.77 0.05 8.53
C TYR A 161 8.58 1.26 8.95
N ALA A 162 8.06 2.03 9.89
CA ALA A 162 8.79 3.10 10.57
C ALA A 162 9.48 2.49 11.80
N PRO A 163 10.82 2.50 11.88
CA PRO A 163 11.51 2.03 13.07
C PRO A 163 11.27 2.99 14.25
N TRP A 164 11.27 2.44 15.46
CA TRP A 164 11.28 3.25 16.68
C TRP A 164 12.59 4.05 16.77
N GLU A 165 12.47 5.35 16.95
CA GLU A 165 13.56 6.29 17.20
C GLU A 165 13.15 7.21 18.34
N ALA A 166 14.06 7.47 19.29
CA ALA A 166 13.80 8.43 20.34
C ALA A 166 13.78 9.83 19.74
N ARG A 167 12.60 10.46 19.74
CA ARG A 167 12.40 11.83 19.23
C ARG A 167 11.82 12.72 20.32
N PRO A 168 12.01 14.06 20.22
CA PRO A 168 11.39 14.99 21.15
C PRO A 168 9.88 14.83 21.20
N GLN A 169 9.29 15.11 22.36
CA GLN A 169 7.84 15.07 22.51
C GLN A 169 7.19 16.18 21.67
N PRO A 170 6.19 15.86 20.84
CA PRO A 170 5.42 16.87 20.12
C PRO A 170 4.68 17.76 21.11
N THR A 171 4.87 19.08 21.00
CA THR A 171 4.21 20.10 21.82
C THR A 171 3.63 21.18 20.91
N ALA A 172 2.43 21.67 21.23
CA ALA A 172 1.81 22.80 20.55
C ALA A 172 1.09 23.68 21.57
N ASP A 173 1.33 24.99 21.53
CA ASP A 173 0.66 25.96 22.37
C ASP A 173 -0.12 26.99 21.54
N VAL A 174 -1.19 27.51 22.13
CA VAL A 174 -2.03 28.54 21.54
C VAL A 174 -2.55 29.47 22.62
N SER A 175 -2.46 30.77 22.37
CA SER A 175 -3.05 31.80 23.23
C SER A 175 -4.17 32.49 22.48
N LYS A 176 -5.33 32.62 23.12
CA LYS A 176 -6.50 33.30 22.55
C LYS A 176 -6.94 34.46 23.44
N ASP A 177 -7.01 35.64 22.85
CA ASP A 177 -7.67 36.81 23.41
C ASP A 177 -9.17 36.82 23.05
N PHE A 178 -9.97 37.45 23.92
CA PHE A 178 -11.40 37.62 23.70
C PHE A 178 -11.74 39.11 23.77
N MET A 179 -12.63 39.55 22.88
CA MET A 179 -13.19 40.90 22.96
C MET A 179 -13.80 41.15 24.36
N MET A 180 -13.44 42.28 24.96
CA MET A 180 -13.86 42.69 26.31
C MET A 180 -13.32 41.81 27.46
N SER A 181 -12.23 41.06 27.25
CA SER A 181 -11.47 40.39 28.30
C SER A 181 -10.07 40.99 28.39
N ALA A 182 -9.64 41.42 29.59
CA ALA A 182 -8.28 41.92 29.79
C ALA A 182 -7.22 40.80 29.85
N GLY A 183 -7.64 39.56 30.15
CA GLY A 183 -6.76 38.40 30.22
C GLY A 183 -7.00 37.39 29.10
N LEU A 184 -5.99 36.54 28.90
CA LEU A 184 -5.84 35.58 27.80
C LEU A 184 -6.25 34.17 28.26
N LEU A 185 -6.69 33.34 27.33
CA LEU A 185 -6.78 31.89 27.51
C LEU A 185 -5.59 31.24 26.81
N HIS A 186 -4.69 30.63 27.58
CA HIS A 186 -3.55 29.89 27.08
C HIS A 186 -3.82 28.38 27.19
N MET A 187 -3.53 27.65 26.11
CA MET A 187 -3.66 26.20 26.06
C MET A 187 -2.40 25.62 25.44
N GLU A 188 -1.83 24.62 26.09
CA GLU A 188 -0.71 23.84 25.61
C GLU A 188 -1.11 22.36 25.57
N ALA A 189 -0.76 21.66 24.50
CA ALA A 189 -0.97 20.22 24.36
C ALA A 189 0.34 19.53 24.00
N SER A 190 0.60 18.39 24.63
CA SER A 190 1.78 17.56 24.34
C SER A 190 1.44 16.08 24.22
N LEU A 191 2.21 15.37 23.38
CA LEU A 191 2.13 13.93 23.19
C LEU A 191 3.33 13.24 23.84
N ASP A 192 3.15 12.02 24.32
CA ASP A 192 4.24 11.23 24.89
C ASP A 192 5.25 10.76 23.82
N LYS A 193 4.79 10.57 22.58
CA LYS A 193 5.61 10.07 21.45
C LYS A 193 5.23 10.77 20.15
N GLU A 194 6.18 10.86 19.23
CA GLU A 194 5.93 11.35 17.87
C GLU A 194 5.32 10.28 16.95
N MET A 195 5.65 9.01 17.20
CA MET A 195 5.18 7.88 16.39
C MET A 195 4.56 6.81 17.27
N TYR A 196 3.42 6.27 16.81
CA TYR A 196 2.68 5.21 17.46
C TYR A 196 2.49 4.05 16.49
N TYR A 197 2.50 2.82 17.01
CA TYR A 197 2.07 1.66 16.24
C TYR A 197 0.56 1.46 16.34
N HIS A 198 -0.01 0.76 15.36
CA HIS A 198 -1.42 0.39 15.40
C HIS A 198 -1.74 -0.42 16.67
N GLY A 199 -2.77 0.01 17.40
CA GLY A 199 -3.20 -0.60 18.66
C GLY A 199 -2.53 -0.05 19.92
N GLU A 200 -1.55 0.83 19.78
CA GLU A 200 -0.93 1.52 20.91
C GLU A 200 -1.83 2.66 21.44
N SER A 201 -1.85 2.86 22.75
CA SER A 201 -2.55 3.99 23.37
C SER A 201 -1.77 5.29 23.19
N ILE A 202 -2.49 6.38 22.91
CA ILE A 202 -1.91 7.71 22.73
C ILE A 202 -2.16 8.52 24.01
N ALA A 203 -1.10 8.96 24.69
CA ALA A 203 -1.23 9.83 25.85
C ALA A 203 -1.14 11.31 25.42
N VAL A 204 -2.19 12.07 25.73
CA VAL A 204 -2.29 13.50 25.41
C VAL A 204 -2.35 14.29 26.72
N ASN A 205 -1.34 15.12 26.97
CA ASN A 205 -1.35 16.06 28.08
C ASN A 205 -1.90 17.39 27.60
N VAL A 206 -2.85 17.96 28.33
CA VAL A 206 -3.42 19.27 28.02
C VAL A 206 -3.28 20.18 29.25
N HIS A 207 -2.56 21.28 29.10
CA HIS A 207 -2.42 22.32 30.10
C HIS A 207 -3.24 23.55 29.68
N LEU A 208 -4.11 24.04 30.57
CA LEU A 208 -5.00 25.16 30.28
C LEU A 208 -4.88 26.22 31.37
N GLN A 209 -4.40 27.40 30.99
CA GLN A 209 -4.29 28.56 31.85
C GLN A 209 -5.28 29.64 31.40
N ASN A 210 -6.38 29.78 32.15
CA ASN A 210 -7.44 30.72 31.83
C ASN A 210 -7.35 31.97 32.71
N ASN A 211 -6.77 33.04 32.17
CA ASN A 211 -6.77 34.37 32.79
C ASN A 211 -7.89 35.26 32.24
N SER A 212 -8.74 34.73 31.34
CA SER A 212 -9.84 35.48 30.72
C SER A 212 -11.08 35.54 31.61
N ASN A 213 -12.04 36.37 31.25
CA ASN A 213 -13.36 36.40 31.89
C ASN A 213 -14.37 35.37 31.31
N LYS A 214 -13.91 34.47 30.43
CA LYS A 214 -14.75 33.41 29.82
C LYS A 214 -14.54 32.08 30.55
N SER A 215 -15.57 31.24 30.60
CA SER A 215 -15.48 29.89 31.16
C SER A 215 -15.30 28.83 30.06
N VAL A 216 -14.43 27.85 30.32
CA VAL A 216 -14.26 26.67 29.46
C VAL A 216 -15.33 25.65 29.83
N LYS A 217 -16.22 25.35 28.88
CA LYS A 217 -17.38 24.44 29.12
C LYS A 217 -17.06 22.97 28.86
N LYS A 218 -16.17 22.70 27.92
CA LYS A 218 -15.92 21.35 27.39
C LYS A 218 -14.51 21.27 26.81
N LEU A 219 -13.86 20.13 27.03
CA LEU A 219 -12.60 19.79 26.38
C LEU A 219 -12.85 18.58 25.47
N LYS A 220 -12.53 18.71 24.18
CA LYS A 220 -12.63 17.63 23.20
C LYS A 220 -11.24 17.34 22.63
N VAL A 221 -10.83 16.08 22.69
CA VAL A 221 -9.61 15.56 22.06
C VAL A 221 -10.05 14.60 20.96
N SER A 222 -9.49 14.75 19.76
CA SER A 222 -9.81 13.90 18.61
C SER A 222 -8.55 13.54 17.82
N VAL A 223 -8.46 12.29 17.40
CA VAL A 223 -7.46 11.83 16.42
C VAL A 223 -8.10 11.91 15.05
N VAL A 224 -7.46 12.63 14.14
CA VAL A 224 -7.98 12.90 12.81
C VAL A 224 -7.02 12.32 11.78
N GLN A 225 -7.54 11.45 10.92
CA GLN A 225 -6.82 10.95 9.75
C GLN A 225 -7.07 11.89 8.58
N ILE A 226 -5.98 12.36 7.97
CA ILE A 226 -6.01 13.17 6.75
C ILE A 226 -5.45 12.31 5.62
N ALA A 227 -6.18 12.22 4.51
CA ALA A 227 -5.77 11.49 3.31
C ALA A 227 -5.88 12.40 2.09
N ASP A 228 -4.74 12.76 1.53
CA ASP A 228 -4.65 13.62 0.34
C ASP A 228 -4.39 12.78 -0.91
N ILE A 229 -5.24 12.95 -1.93
CA ILE A 229 -5.07 12.35 -3.25
C ILE A 229 -4.50 13.41 -4.20
N CYS A 230 -3.30 13.17 -4.74
CA CYS A 230 -2.57 14.18 -5.52
C CYS A 230 -2.35 13.81 -7.01
N LEU A 231 -3.00 12.76 -7.53
CA LEU A 231 -2.68 12.23 -8.87
C LEU A 231 -3.48 12.85 -10.03
N PHE A 232 -4.74 13.22 -9.82
CA PHE A 232 -5.62 13.74 -10.87
C PHE A 232 -6.43 14.95 -10.39
N THR A 233 -7.22 14.77 -9.32
CA THR A 233 -7.86 15.86 -8.59
C THR A 233 -7.27 15.91 -7.20
N THR A 234 -6.79 17.08 -6.78
CA THR A 234 -6.40 17.31 -5.40
C THR A 234 -7.64 17.28 -4.53
N ALA A 235 -7.84 16.17 -3.83
CA ALA A 235 -8.91 15.99 -2.85
C ALA A 235 -8.28 15.62 -1.51
N SER A 236 -8.74 16.28 -0.45
CA SER A 236 -8.34 15.99 0.92
C SER A 236 -9.53 15.40 1.66
N TYR A 237 -9.35 14.19 2.20
CA TYR A 237 -10.34 13.50 3.01
C TYR A 237 -9.90 13.57 4.45
N THR A 238 -10.78 14.10 5.30
CA THR A 238 -10.54 14.20 6.75
C THR A 238 -11.53 13.31 7.46
N CYS A 239 -11.06 12.40 8.29
CA CYS A 239 -11.89 11.46 9.06
C CYS A 239 -11.48 11.47 10.53
N GLU A 240 -12.44 11.66 11.43
CA GLU A 240 -12.22 11.51 12.87
C GLU A 240 -12.17 10.01 13.22
N VAL A 241 -11.01 9.51 13.63
CA VAL A 241 -10.79 8.07 13.90
C VAL A 241 -10.92 7.72 15.37
N ALA A 242 -10.75 8.70 16.26
CA ALA A 242 -11.00 8.54 17.69
C ALA A 242 -11.37 9.88 18.33
N ARG A 243 -12.17 9.85 19.39
CA ARG A 243 -12.59 11.04 20.14
C ARG A 243 -12.76 10.72 21.62
N VAL A 244 -12.35 11.68 22.46
CA VAL A 244 -12.58 11.70 23.90
C VAL A 244 -13.07 13.08 24.28
N GLU A 245 -14.04 13.13 25.19
CA GLU A 245 -14.63 14.38 25.67
C GLU A 245 -14.75 14.35 27.19
N SER A 246 -14.50 15.51 27.81
CA SER A 246 -14.77 15.76 29.23
C SER A 246 -15.86 16.78 29.42
#